data_AF-A0A662WVN3-F1
#
_entry.id   AF-A0A662WVN3-F1
#
_cell.length_a   1.000
_cell.length_b   1.000
_cell.length_c   1.000
_cell.angle_alpha   90.00
_cell.angle_beta   90.00
_cell.angle_gamma   90.00
#
_symmetry.space_group_name_H-M   'P 1'
#
loop_
_entity.id
_entity.type
_entity.pdbx_description
1 polymer ?
#
loop_
_entity_poly.entity_id
_entity_poly.type
_entity_poly.pdbx_seq_one_letter_code
_entity_poly.pdbx_strand_id
1 'polypeptide(L)'
;QLYDAIHRVLSVPPSGNAQYLKQRFLSPFLDRMPAAAVGPDVQIVYDRVLRTIEGISGPAGVEEFKTSCKDYGQNRCTDEQFVAYLSSKFNVDQVLHLVPEIIKLLQDANKRKYLWVRGWWRI
;
A
#
# COMPACT_ATOMS: atom_id res chain seq x y z
N GLN A 1 -17.84 47.31 11.91
CA GLN A 1 -17.96 46.19 12.87
C GLN A 1 -18.06 44.81 12.19
N LEU A 2 -17.65 44.64 10.92
CA LEU A 2 -17.68 43.35 10.23
C LEU A 2 -16.30 42.67 10.11
N TYR A 3 -15.21 43.43 10.22
CA TYR A 3 -13.83 42.91 10.10
C TYR A 3 -13.36 42.12 11.34
N ASP A 4 -13.92 42.38 12.52
CA ASP A 4 -13.50 41.72 13.78
C ASP A 4 -13.99 40.25 13.85
N ALA A 5 -15.11 39.95 13.18
CA ALA A 5 -15.71 38.61 13.18
C ALA A 5 -14.93 37.60 12.32
N ILE A 6 -14.19 38.04 11.30
CA ILE A 6 -13.45 37.14 10.42
C ILE A 6 -12.13 36.70 11.06
N HIS A 7 -11.47 37.57 11.82
CA HIS A 7 -10.20 37.24 12.48
C HIS A 7 -10.35 36.32 13.70
N ARG A 8 -11.54 36.22 14.29
CA ARG A 8 -11.80 35.32 15.44
C ARG A 8 -12.02 33.85 15.06
N VAL A 9 -12.23 33.55 13.78
CA VAL A 9 -12.40 32.16 13.31
C VAL A 9 -11.06 31.49 13.02
N LEU A 10 -9.96 32.26 12.96
CA LEU A 10 -8.61 31.76 12.69
C LEU A 10 -7.83 31.33 13.95
N SER A 11 -8.41 31.44 15.14
CA SER A 11 -7.82 30.94 16.38
C SER A 11 -8.27 29.51 16.71
N VAL A 12 -8.30 28.62 15.70
CA VAL A 12 -8.37 27.18 15.95
C VAL A 12 -6.94 26.70 16.26
N PRO A 13 -6.69 26.09 17.43
CA PRO A 13 -5.34 25.67 17.80
C PRO A 13 -4.82 24.59 16.83
N PRO A 14 -3.50 24.49 16.60
CA PRO A 14 -2.92 23.41 15.83
C PRO A 14 -2.99 22.13 16.67
N SER A 15 -4.12 21.43 16.62
CA SER A 15 -4.33 20.23 17.44
C SER A 15 -5.09 19.16 16.65
N GLY A 16 -4.33 18.23 16.06
CA GLY A 16 -4.69 16.81 15.86
C GLY A 16 -5.87 16.42 14.94
N ASN A 17 -6.81 17.31 14.63
CA ASN A 17 -8.09 16.92 14.04
C ASN A 17 -8.01 16.52 12.55
N ALA A 18 -7.08 17.08 11.78
CA ALA A 18 -6.92 16.71 10.37
C ALA A 18 -6.40 15.26 10.19
N GLN A 19 -5.55 14.78 11.11
CA GLN A 19 -5.12 13.37 11.12
C GLN A 19 -6.26 12.45 11.54
N TYR A 20 -7.05 12.83 12.55
CA TYR A 20 -8.19 12.05 13.04
C TYR A 20 -9.32 11.91 12.00
N LEU A 21 -9.61 12.97 11.24
CA LEU A 21 -10.59 12.93 10.15
C LEU A 21 -10.13 12.01 9.02
N LYS A 22 -8.86 12.10 8.58
CA LYS A 22 -8.30 11.14 7.62
C LYS A 22 -8.37 9.71 8.14
N GLN A 23 -8.12 9.49 9.43
CA GLN A 23 -8.22 8.18 10.06
C GLN A 23 -9.65 7.63 10.04
N ARG A 24 -10.66 8.46 10.37
CA ARG A 24 -12.08 8.05 10.35
C ARG A 24 -12.59 7.73 8.94
N PHE A 25 -12.19 8.49 7.92
CA PHE A 25 -12.59 8.21 6.53
C PHE A 25 -11.91 6.96 5.95
N LEU A 26 -10.67 6.67 6.37
CA LEU A 26 -9.93 5.49 5.92
C LEU A 26 -10.22 4.24 6.78
N SER A 27 -10.94 4.37 7.89
CA SER A 27 -11.19 3.27 8.85
C SER A 27 -11.80 2.00 8.22
N PRO A 28 -12.92 2.07 7.45
CA PRO A 28 -13.49 0.85 6.85
C PRO A 28 -12.60 0.23 5.76
N PHE A 29 -11.72 1.02 5.14
CA PHE A 29 -10.74 0.51 4.19
C PHE A 29 -9.57 -0.15 4.90
N LEU A 30 -9.00 0.47 5.92
CA LEU A 30 -7.91 -0.09 6.71
C LEU A 30 -8.31 -1.36 7.45
N ASP A 31 -9.58 -1.50 7.83
CA ASP A 31 -10.13 -2.72 8.46
C ASP A 31 -10.10 -3.93 7.51
N ARG A 32 -10.21 -3.68 6.20
CA ARG A 32 -10.08 -4.71 5.15
C ARG A 32 -8.62 -5.02 4.78
N MET A 33 -7.64 -4.29 5.34
CA MET A 33 -6.23 -4.51 5.05
C MET A 33 -5.81 -5.88 5.59
N PRO A 34 -5.28 -6.79 4.75
CA PRO A 34 -4.89 -8.10 5.22
C PRO A 34 -3.74 -8.02 6.23
N ALA A 35 -3.79 -8.89 7.24
CA ALA A 35 -2.70 -9.06 8.19
C ALA A 35 -1.46 -9.60 7.46
N ALA A 36 -0.27 -9.32 8.02
CA ALA A 36 0.97 -9.88 7.50
C ALA A 36 0.92 -11.39 7.71
N ALA A 37 1.33 -12.14 6.69
CA ALA A 37 1.57 -13.56 6.83
C ALA A 37 2.67 -13.77 7.88
N VAL A 38 2.51 -14.80 8.71
CA VAL A 38 3.43 -15.14 9.79
C VAL A 38 3.82 -16.61 9.71
N GLY A 39 5.08 -16.91 10.02
CA GLY A 39 5.59 -18.28 10.01
C GLY A 39 5.47 -18.97 8.63
N PRO A 40 4.90 -20.19 8.55
CA PRO A 40 4.86 -20.97 7.31
C PRO A 40 3.98 -20.34 6.22
N ASP A 41 2.97 -19.54 6.59
CA ASP A 41 2.07 -18.89 5.63
C ASP A 41 2.78 -17.90 4.70
N VAL A 42 3.91 -17.33 5.13
CA VAL A 42 4.70 -16.40 4.31
C VAL A 42 5.16 -17.09 3.03
N GLN A 43 5.65 -18.32 3.13
CA GLN A 43 6.14 -19.09 1.98
C GLN A 43 4.98 -19.46 1.05
N ILE A 44 3.81 -19.80 1.59
CA ILE A 44 2.62 -20.16 0.81
C ILE A 44 2.15 -18.96 0.00
N VAL A 45 2.01 -17.79 0.64
CA VAL A 45 1.60 -16.54 -0.03
C VAL A 45 2.65 -16.14 -1.07
N TYR A 46 3.94 -16.29 -0.75
CA TYR A 46 5.03 -15.96 -1.65
C TYR A 46 5.00 -16.83 -2.91
N ASP A 47 4.90 -18.16 -2.76
CA ASP A 47 4.82 -19.10 -3.87
C ASP A 47 3.60 -18.80 -4.75
N ARG A 48 2.47 -18.48 -4.15
CA ARG A 48 1.24 -18.10 -4.86
C ARG A 48 1.43 -16.85 -5.71
N VAL A 49 2.02 -15.79 -5.14
CA VAL A 49 2.34 -14.55 -5.88
C VAL A 49 3.29 -14.85 -7.03
N LEU A 50 4.34 -15.63 -6.81
CA LEU A 50 5.28 -15.99 -7.86
C LEU A 50 4.62 -16.75 -9.00
N ARG A 51 3.77 -17.75 -8.71
CA ARG A 51 3.01 -18.47 -9.75
C ARG A 51 2.09 -17.57 -10.55
N THR A 52 1.43 -16.63 -9.88
CA THR A 52 0.58 -15.64 -10.57
C THR A 52 1.41 -14.78 -11.50
N ILE A 53 2.55 -14.24 -11.04
CA ILE A 53 3.44 -13.40 -11.85
C ILE A 53 4.06 -14.20 -13.00
N GLU A 54 4.43 -15.46 -12.76
CA GLU A 54 4.92 -16.38 -13.77
C GLU A 54 3.88 -16.59 -14.88
N GLY A 55 2.61 -16.76 -14.52
CA GLY A 55 1.52 -16.87 -15.48
C GLY A 55 1.29 -15.63 -16.33
N ILE A 56 1.66 -14.44 -15.84
CA ILE A 56 1.45 -13.15 -16.52
C ILE A 56 2.66 -12.76 -17.37
N SER A 57 3.87 -12.88 -16.81
CA SER A 57 5.10 -12.30 -17.33
C SER A 57 6.22 -13.32 -17.51
N GLY A 58 5.95 -14.60 -17.24
CA GLY A 58 6.93 -15.67 -17.34
C GLY A 58 8.01 -15.63 -16.26
N PRO A 59 9.03 -16.50 -16.39
CA PRO A 59 10.12 -16.61 -15.41
C PRO A 59 10.92 -15.32 -15.22
N ALA A 60 11.09 -14.52 -16.28
CA ALA A 60 11.81 -13.25 -16.23
C ALA A 60 11.06 -12.22 -15.35
N GLY A 61 9.72 -12.16 -15.44
CA GLY A 61 8.90 -11.30 -14.59
C GLY A 61 8.96 -11.71 -13.13
N VAL A 62 9.06 -13.02 -12.85
CA VAL A 62 9.27 -13.54 -11.50
C VAL A 62 10.60 -13.07 -10.93
N GLU A 63 11.71 -13.21 -11.65
CA GLU A 63 13.03 -12.76 -11.16
C GLU A 63 13.08 -11.25 -10.88
N GLU A 64 12.47 -10.47 -11.78
CA GLU A 64 12.36 -9.02 -11.62
C GLU A 64 11.52 -8.66 -10.38
N PHE A 65 10.36 -9.29 -10.21
CA PHE A 65 9.52 -9.09 -9.03
C PHE A 65 10.24 -9.46 -7.74
N LYS A 66 10.98 -10.58 -7.71
CA LYS A 66 11.77 -10.98 -6.54
C LYS A 66 12.81 -9.92 -6.18
N THR A 67 13.45 -9.34 -7.18
CA THR A 67 14.43 -8.26 -7.01
C THR A 67 13.74 -7.00 -6.47
N SER A 68 12.67 -6.53 -7.10
CA SER A 68 11.92 -5.35 -6.65
C SER A 68 11.31 -5.53 -5.26
N CYS A 69 10.78 -6.71 -4.95
CA CYS A 69 10.23 -7.03 -3.63
C CYS A 69 11.32 -7.04 -2.55
N LYS A 70 12.50 -7.59 -2.86
CA LYS A 70 13.66 -7.58 -1.95
C LYS A 70 14.16 -6.17 -1.72
N ASP A 71 14.32 -5.37 -2.77
CA ASP A 71 14.76 -3.98 -2.68
C ASP A 71 13.76 -3.14 -1.89
N TYR A 72 12.46 -3.34 -2.10
CA TYR A 72 11.42 -2.69 -1.33
C TYR A 72 11.45 -3.12 0.14
N GLY A 73 11.60 -4.41 0.43
CA GLY A 73 11.76 -4.93 1.79
C GLY A 73 12.97 -4.32 2.52
N GLN A 74 14.09 -4.13 1.81
CA GLN A 74 15.34 -3.57 2.33
C GLN A 74 15.42 -2.04 2.33
N ASN A 75 14.33 -1.32 2.03
CA ASN A 75 14.31 0.14 1.89
C ASN A 75 15.27 0.69 0.81
N ARG A 76 15.63 -0.12 -0.18
CA ARG A 76 16.43 0.30 -1.35
C ARG A 76 15.58 0.95 -2.44
N CYS A 77 14.26 0.79 -2.35
CA CYS A 77 13.27 1.37 -3.25
C CYS A 77 12.22 2.12 -2.42
N THR A 78 11.73 3.26 -2.91
CA THR A 78 10.67 4.03 -2.23
C THR A 78 9.30 3.42 -2.48
N ASP A 79 8.33 3.70 -1.60
CA ASP A 79 6.96 3.19 -1.76
C ASP A 79 6.34 3.59 -3.11
N GLU A 80 6.60 4.81 -3.58
CA GLU A 80 6.09 5.31 -4.86
C GLU A 80 6.71 4.58 -6.05
N GLN A 81 8.00 4.26 -6.00
CA GLN A 81 8.68 3.51 -7.06
C GLN A 81 8.14 2.09 -7.15
N PHE A 82 7.91 1.43 -6.01
CA PHE A 82 7.35 0.08 -5.99
C PHE A 82 5.89 0.05 -6.46
N VAL A 83 5.07 1.03 -6.06
CA VAL A 83 3.69 1.16 -6.58
C VAL A 83 3.69 1.45 -8.09
N ALA A 84 4.56 2.34 -8.58
CA ALA A 84 4.69 2.61 -10.01
C ALA A 84 5.13 1.37 -10.80
N TYR A 85 6.05 0.57 -10.24
CA TYR A 85 6.45 -0.71 -10.80
C TYR A 85 5.24 -1.66 -10.97
N LEU A 86 4.46 -1.85 -9.90
CA LEU A 86 3.27 -2.73 -9.95
C LEU A 86 2.25 -2.24 -10.98
N SER A 87 1.94 -0.94 -11.00
CA SER A 87 1.00 -0.36 -11.97
C SER A 87 1.51 -0.37 -13.41
N SER A 88 2.82 -0.37 -13.63
CA SER A 88 3.41 -0.43 -14.98
C SER A 88 3.50 -1.85 -15.53
N LYS A 89 3.62 -2.85 -14.64
CA LYS A 89 3.83 -4.26 -15.03
C LYS A 89 2.55 -5.06 -15.09
N PHE A 90 1.56 -4.71 -14.27
CA PHE A 90 0.33 -5.46 -14.12
C PHE A 90 -0.88 -4.59 -14.46
N ASN A 91 -1.85 -5.19 -15.14
CA ASN A 91 -3.13 -4.56 -15.41
C ASN A 91 -3.94 -4.41 -14.11
N VAL A 92 -4.90 -3.48 -14.10
CA VAL A 92 -5.81 -3.21 -12.97
C VAL A 92 -6.35 -4.48 -12.32
N ASP A 93 -6.88 -5.42 -13.11
CA ASP A 93 -7.46 -6.67 -12.60
C ASP A 93 -6.41 -7.56 -11.90
N GLN A 94 -5.22 -7.68 -12.50
CA GLN A 94 -4.08 -8.41 -11.92
C GLN A 94 -3.61 -7.76 -10.61
N VAL A 95 -3.54 -6.43 -10.56
CA VAL A 95 -3.15 -5.66 -9.38
C VAL A 95 -4.15 -5.87 -8.24
N LEU A 96 -5.46 -5.93 -8.52
CA LEU A 96 -6.49 -6.20 -7.51
C LEU A 96 -6.31 -7.57 -6.84
N HIS A 97 -5.84 -8.57 -7.58
CA HIS A 97 -5.55 -9.90 -7.05
C HIS A 97 -4.17 -10.01 -6.37
N LEU A 98 -3.15 -9.31 -6.89
CA LEU A 98 -1.77 -9.38 -6.40
C LEU A 98 -1.53 -8.51 -5.16
N VAL A 99 -2.06 -7.29 -5.11
CA VAL A 99 -1.80 -6.32 -4.04
C VAL A 99 -2.14 -6.87 -2.64
N PRO A 100 -3.28 -7.53 -2.41
CA PRO A 100 -3.59 -8.11 -1.11
C PRO A 100 -2.55 -9.15 -0.66
N GLU A 101 -2.07 -9.99 -1.59
CA GLU A 101 -1.06 -11.01 -1.31
C GLU A 101 0.33 -10.39 -1.06
N ILE A 102 0.70 -9.37 -1.84
CA ILE A 102 1.94 -8.60 -1.63
C ILE A 102 1.92 -7.91 -0.25
N ILE A 103 0.77 -7.36 0.15
CA ILE A 103 0.61 -6.74 1.47
C ILE A 103 0.78 -7.75 2.58
N LYS A 104 0.28 -8.98 2.43
CA LYS A 104 0.54 -10.06 3.40
C LYS A 104 2.03 -10.37 3.53
N LEU A 105 2.81 -10.25 2.45
CA LEU A 105 4.26 -10.48 2.49
C LEU A 105 5.04 -9.38 3.21
N LEU A 106 4.48 -8.18 3.31
CA LEU A 106 5.12 -7.05 3.97
C LEU A 106 4.94 -7.14 5.48
N GLN A 107 6.04 -7.33 6.21
CA GLN A 107 5.99 -7.31 7.68
C GLN A 107 5.78 -5.90 8.24
N ASP A 108 6.31 -4.88 7.56
CA ASP A 108 6.20 -3.49 7.96
C ASP A 108 4.75 -2.96 7.82
N ALA A 109 4.17 -2.52 8.94
CA ALA A 109 2.80 -2.02 8.99
C ALA A 109 2.62 -0.68 8.27
N ASN A 110 3.64 0.19 8.24
CA ASN A 110 3.56 1.48 7.55
C ASN A 110 3.59 1.28 6.04
N LYS A 111 4.46 0.39 5.55
CA LYS A 111 4.52 0.01 4.13
C LYS A 111 3.23 -0.63 3.66
N ARG A 112 2.69 -1.58 4.43
CA ARG A 112 1.37 -2.18 4.15
C ARG A 112 0.28 -1.14 4.04
N LYS A 113 0.21 -0.22 5.00
CA LYS A 113 -0.77 0.86 4.99
C LYS A 113 -0.59 1.77 3.77
N TYR A 114 0.65 2.10 3.40
CA TYR A 114 0.95 2.91 2.23
C TYR A 114 0.47 2.22 0.95
N LEU A 115 0.87 0.95 0.74
CA LEU A 115 0.47 0.16 -0.41
C LEU A 115 -1.05 -0.03 -0.47
N TRP A 116 -1.69 -0.30 0.66
CA TRP A 116 -3.12 -0.56 0.73
C TRP A 116 -3.94 0.68 0.38
N VAL A 117 -3.54 1.83 0.91
CA VAL A 117 -4.20 3.10 0.59
C VAL A 117 -3.90 3.45 -0.86
N ARG A 118 -2.63 3.63 -1.23
CA ARG A 118 -2.25 4.16 -2.55
C ARG A 118 -2.45 3.20 -3.72
N GLY A 119 -2.34 1.90 -3.49
CA GLY A 119 -2.60 0.88 -4.50
C GLY A 119 -4.07 0.85 -4.92
N TRP A 120 -5.00 1.03 -3.98
CA TRP A 120 -6.44 1.08 -4.27
C TRP A 120 -6.91 2.41 -4.87
N TRP A 121 -6.33 3.55 -4.46
CA TRP A 121 -6.76 4.86 -4.99
C TRP A 121 -6.35 5.12 -6.45
N ARG A 122 -5.45 4.31 -7.02
CA ARG A 122 -4.97 4.44 -8.41
C ARG A 122 -5.63 3.46 -9.38
N ILE A 123 -6.44 2.54 -8.89
CA ILE A 123 -7.20 1.55 -9.65
C ILE A 123 -8.64 2.03 -9.76
#